data_AF-A0A8J3PWV1-F1
#
_entry.id   AF-A0A8J3PWV1-F1
#
_cell.length_a   1.000
_cell.length_b   1.000
_cell.length_c   1.000
_cell.angle_alpha   90.00
_cell.angle_beta   90.00
_cell.angle_gamma   90.00
#
_symmetry.space_group_name_H-M   'P 1'
#
loop_
_entity.id
_entity.type
_entity.pdbx_description
1 polymer ?
#
loop_
_entity_poly.entity_id
_entity_poly.type
_entity_poly.pdbx_seq_one_letter_code
_entity_poly.pdbx_strand_id
1 'polypeptide(L)' 'MAALVLTGCANDDEIFVSNFSDSHGRACTFVYTAREGESWTSSRDVDVSQLDCEYPPAGRTPGPPRTSHLDVGPAE' A
#
# COMPACT_ATOMS: atom_id res chain seq x y z
N MET A 1 -45.84 -4.41 -3.19
CA MET A 1 -44.49 -4.36 -3.79
C MET A 1 -43.55 -3.83 -2.72
N ALA A 2 -42.77 -4.70 -2.09
CA ALA A 2 -41.71 -4.30 -1.17
C ALA A 2 -40.43 -4.18 -1.98
N ALA A 3 -39.92 -2.95 -2.11
CA ALA A 3 -38.64 -2.71 -2.76
C ALA A 3 -37.52 -3.09 -1.77
N LEU A 4 -36.78 -4.15 -2.07
CA LEU A 4 -35.53 -4.44 -1.37
C LEU A 4 -34.50 -3.41 -1.79
N VAL A 5 -34.15 -2.51 -0.87
CA VAL A 5 -33.03 -1.59 -1.05
C VAL A 5 -31.76 -2.42 -0.90
N LEU A 6 -31.07 -2.67 -2.01
CA LEU A 6 -29.73 -3.26 -1.99
C LEU A 6 -28.77 -2.24 -1.41
N THR A 7 -28.52 -2.29 -0.11
CA THR A 7 -27.37 -1.63 0.51
C THR A 7 -26.14 -2.40 0.07
N GLY A 8 -25.45 -1.93 -0.96
CA GLY A 8 -24.12 -2.44 -1.27
C GLY A 8 -23.20 -2.14 -0.09
N CYS A 9 -22.55 -3.16 0.48
CA CYS A 9 -21.48 -2.95 1.43
C CYS A 9 -20.32 -2.29 0.67
N ALA A 10 -20.18 -0.97 0.78
CA ALA A 10 -18.91 -0.34 0.48
C ALA A 10 -17.94 -0.83 1.55
N ASN A 11 -16.92 -1.59 1.15
CA ASN A 11 -15.78 -1.81 2.01
C ASN A 11 -14.95 -0.53 1.92
N ASP A 12 -14.62 0.08 3.05
CA ASP A 12 -13.77 1.26 3.14
C ASP A 12 -12.30 0.85 2.92
N ASP A 13 -12.03 0.28 1.73
CA ASP A 13 -10.71 -0.12 1.30
C ASP A 13 -9.96 1.13 0.79
N GLU A 14 -8.84 1.43 1.43
CA GLU A 14 -7.95 2.54 1.09
C GLU A 14 -6.72 2.03 0.34
N ILE A 15 -6.11 2.88 -0.48
CA ILE A 15 -4.89 2.55 -1.23
C ILE A 15 -3.67 3.10 -0.49
N PHE A 16 -2.68 2.25 -0.27
CA PHE A 16 -1.43 2.57 0.40
C PHE A 16 -0.23 2.33 -0.52
N VAL A 17 0.76 3.20 -0.42
CA VAL A 17 2.10 3.00 -0.99
C VAL A 17 3.04 2.67 0.15
N SER A 18 3.78 1.57 0.01
CA SER A 18 4.80 1.19 0.99
C SER A 18 6.13 0.91 0.31
N ASN A 19 7.21 1.18 1.05
CA ASN A 19 8.56 0.86 0.61
C ASN A 19 9.30 0.02 1.66
N PHE A 20 10.17 -0.85 1.18
CA PHE A 20 11.07 -1.67 2.00
C PHE A 20 12.38 -1.93 1.26
N SER A 21 13.39 -2.39 2.00
CA SER A 21 14.64 -2.89 1.40
C SER A 21 14.64 -4.40 1.39
N ASP A 22 14.94 -5.01 0.23
CA ASP A 22 15.02 -6.46 0.13
C ASP A 22 16.40 -7.00 0.59
N SER A 23 16.54 -8.33 0.63
CA SER A 23 17.79 -8.99 1.03
C SER A 23 18.94 -8.77 0.05
N HIS A 24 18.67 -8.28 -1.15
CA HIS A 24 19.67 -7.97 -2.17
C HIS A 24 20.13 -6.51 -2.10
N GLY A 25 19.53 -5.69 -1.22
CA GLY A 25 19.86 -4.28 -1.06
C GLY A 25 19.13 -3.34 -2.03
N ARG A 26 18.08 -3.83 -2.70
CA ARG A 26 17.21 -2.99 -3.54
C ARG A 26 16.21 -2.24 -2.68
N ALA A 27 15.88 -1.02 -3.09
CA ALA A 27 14.72 -0.31 -2.58
C ALA A 27 13.51 -0.76 -3.39
N CYS A 28 12.54 -1.35 -2.72
CA CYS A 28 11.30 -1.82 -3.33
C CYS A 28 10.14 -0.91 -2.93
N THR A 29 9.26 -0.63 -3.87
CA THR A 29 8.00 0.10 -3.67
C THR A 29 6.86 -0.77 -4.17
N PHE A 30 5.76 -0.80 -3.43
CA PHE A 30 4.55 -1.50 -3.85
C PHE A 30 3.31 -0.74 -3.40
N VAL A 31 2.21 -1.04 -4.08
CA VAL A 31 0.89 -0.50 -3.76
C VAL A 31 0.03 -1.65 -3.24
N TYR A 32 -0.79 -1.39 -2.22
CA TYR A 32 -1.74 -2.35 -1.71
C TYR A 32 -3.02 -1.67 -1.25
N THR A 33 -4.11 -2.43 -1.23
CA THR A 33 -5.39 -2.01 -0.64
C THR A 33 -5.56 -2.63 0.75
N ALA A 34 -5.99 -1.85 1.73
CA ALA A 34 -6.36 -2.34 3.05
C ALA A 34 -7.44 -1.46 3.68
N ARG A 35 -8.11 -1.97 4.71
CA ARG A 35 -9.06 -1.18 5.50
C ARG A 35 -8.31 -0.28 6.49
N GLU A 36 -8.95 0.82 6.88
CA GLU A 36 -8.41 1.74 7.87
C GLU A 36 -7.98 0.99 9.15
N GLY A 37 -6.74 1.22 9.59
CA GLY A 37 -6.17 0.59 10.78
C GLY A 37 -5.58 -0.81 10.57
N GLU A 38 -5.71 -1.39 9.36
CA GLU A 38 -5.03 -2.63 9.00
C GLU A 38 -3.73 -2.38 8.21
N SER A 39 -2.79 -3.32 8.31
CA SER A 39 -1.49 -3.30 7.61
C SER A 39 -1.43 -4.41 6.56
N TRP A 40 -0.58 -4.23 5.54
CA TRP A 40 -0.27 -5.28 4.57
C TRP A 40 0.23 -6.60 5.20
N THR A 41 0.72 -6.55 6.44
CA THR A 41 1.15 -7.72 7.21
C THR A 41 0.03 -8.39 8.01
N SER A 42 -1.08 -7.70 8.27
CA SER A 42 -2.18 -8.17 9.12
C SER A 42 -3.44 -8.53 8.33
N SER A 43 -3.68 -7.90 7.19
CA SER A 43 -4.85 -8.16 6.36
C SER A 43 -4.62 -9.42 5.51
N ARG A 44 -5.63 -10.30 5.47
CA ARG A 44 -5.62 -11.50 4.62
C ARG A 44 -5.91 -11.19 3.15
N ASP A 45 -6.47 -10.02 2.87
CA ASP A 45 -6.96 -9.60 1.55
C ASP A 45 -6.11 -8.46 0.96
N VAL A 46 -4.79 -8.54 1.16
CA VAL A 46 -3.85 -7.55 0.61
C VAL A 46 -3.48 -8.00 -0.80
N ASP A 47 -4.09 -7.38 -1.80
CA ASP A 47 -3.63 -7.52 -3.17
C ASP A 47 -2.37 -6.64 -3.36
N VAL A 48 -1.22 -7.29 -3.43
CA VAL A 48 0.05 -6.60 -3.76
C VAL A 48 0.17 -6.56 -5.27
N SER A 49 -0.35 -5.50 -5.85
CA SER A 49 -0.21 -5.21 -7.27
C SER A 49 1.03 -4.32 -7.47
N GLN A 50 1.90 -4.69 -8.42
CA GLN A 50 3.01 -3.84 -8.89
C GLN A 50 4.15 -3.61 -7.89
N LEU A 51 4.80 -4.69 -7.45
CA LEU A 51 6.10 -4.60 -6.78
C LEU A 51 7.18 -4.15 -7.78
N ASP A 52 7.75 -2.97 -7.55
CA ASP A 52 8.90 -2.44 -8.29
C ASP A 52 10.13 -2.37 -7.37
N CYS A 53 11.29 -2.80 -7.86
CA CYS A 53 12.51 -2.89 -7.06
C CYS A 53 13.74 -2.45 -7.84
N GLU A 54 14.44 -1.44 -7.32
CA GLU A 54 15.61 -0.85 -7.97
C GLU A 54 16.77 -0.68 -6.98
N TYR A 55 18.00 -0.72 -7.49
CA TYR A 55 19.18 -0.42 -6.67
C TYR A 55 19.31 1.08 -6.42
N PRO A 56 19.66 1.52 -5.20
CA PRO A 56 19.92 2.93 -4.93
C PRO A 56 21.15 3.41 -5.73
N PRO A 57 21.23 4.71 -6.04
CA PRO A 57 22.43 5.30 -6.64
C PRO A 57 23.69 5.00 -5.85
N ALA A 58 24.84 4.95 -6.54
CA ALA A 58 26.13 4.66 -5.91
C ALA A 58 26.40 5.57 -4.70
N GLY A 59 26.82 4.97 -3.59
CA GLY A 59 27.09 5.69 -2.33
C GLY A 59 25.84 6.08 -1.53
N ARG A 60 24.64 5.66 -1.94
CA ARG A 60 23.41 5.84 -1.17
C ARG A 60 22.86 4.51 -0.67
N THR A 61 22.17 4.55 0.46
CA THR A 61 21.39 3.44 1.01
C THR A 61 19.92 3.80 0.97
N PRO A 62 19.01 2.80 0.88
CA PRO A 62 17.59 3.06 1.02
C PRO A 62 17.28 3.70 2.38
N GLY A 63 16.22 4.51 2.41
CA GLY A 63 15.71 5.05 3.67
C GLY A 63 15.05 3.96 4.53
N PRO A 64 14.65 4.31 5.77
CA PRO A 64 13.81 3.42 6.57
C PRO A 64 12.48 3.16 5.86
N PRO A 65 11.89 1.96 6.02
CA PRO A 65 10.57 1.64 5.47
C PRO A 65 9.52 2.67 5.87
N ARG A 66 8.64 3.04 4.93
CA ARG A 66 7.49 3.89 5.20
C ARG A 66 6.27 3.41 4.44
N THR A 67 5.12 3.71 5.01
CA THR A 67 3.81 3.51 4.39
C THR A 67 3.05 4.83 4.44
N SER A 68 2.36 5.18 3.37
CA SER A 68 1.50 6.36 3.26
C SER A 68 0.26 6.05 2.42
N HIS A 69 -0.85 6.75 2.69
CA HIS A 69 -2.04 6.70 1.84
C HIS A 69 -1.73 7.33 0.49
N LEU A 70 -2.19 6.72 -0.61
CA LEU A 70 -1.99 7.24 -1.96
C LEU A 70 -2.83 8.49 -2.22
N ASP A 71 -3.98 8.60 -1.56
CA ASP A 71 -4.97 9.68 -1.78
C ASP A 71 -4.61 11.00 -1.09
N VAL A 72 -3.53 10.99 -0.28
CA VAL A 72 -2.95 12.21 0.28
C VAL A 72 -1.99 12.76 -0.79
N GLY A 73 -2.46 13.75 -1.55
CA GLY A 73 -1.59 14.58 -2.39
C GLY A 73 -0.37 15.08 -1.59
N PRO A 74 0.73 15.47 -2.27
CA PRO A 74 2.01 15.76 -1.60
C PRO A 74 1.78 16.71 -0.43
N ALA A 75 2.28 16.33 0.75
CA ALA A 75 2.22 17.17 1.94
C ALA A 75 2.88 18.52 1.63
N GLU A 76 2.07 19.57 1.53
CA GLU A 76 2.52 20.97 1.49
C GLU A 76 2.96 21.44 2.88
#